data_AF-A0A0V1NYJ1-F1
#
_entry.id   AF-A0A0V1NYJ1-F1
#
_cell.length_a   1.000
_cell.length_b   1.000
_cell.length_c   1.000
_cell.angle_alpha   90.00
_cell.angle_beta   90.00
_cell.angle_gamma   90.00
#
_symmetry.space_group_name_H-M   'P 1'
#
loop_
_entity.id
_entity.type
_entity.pdbx_description
1 polymer ?
#
loop_
_entity_poly.entity_id
_entity_poly.type
_entity_poly.pdbx_seq_one_letter_code
_entity_poly.pdbx_strand_id
1 'polypeptide(L)'
;MPTGQPSVSIFLDQNESTIKAGDTITGTLQLKYNSDEMEVTDIQVNVYGEAKASWVSKISDKIFDSSQTLIDQCDENTKCPHSAEDYQNSFHFHIPVDVPASVESKYGYIRYEINVSGTVTVKQVDGCFAGAVAVGPMRMKFAEKKITILGRVSKSNLCTLPPLFSETEDVFEELVCCFGQSSVKMLLQIPTWIMTAGDEVPVHVRLANSSNRQLKWFSLLLIQELHFSAQSRYEAVADRRQTSCSVCTVNLPDVAPHEPFDENIILNIPANILPSTFRPCVVMVKYKLFLRIRGSVFHEICLPIYLASKI
;
A
#
# COMPACT_ATOMS: atom_id res chain seq x y z
N MET A 1 -37.96 -1.99 22.12
CA MET A 1 -36.74 -1.66 21.35
C MET A 1 -37.16 -1.73 19.88
N PRO A 2 -37.03 -0.66 19.09
CA PRO A 2 -37.19 -0.77 17.63
C PRO A 2 -36.20 -1.84 17.16
N THR A 3 -36.69 -2.85 16.46
CA THR A 3 -35.90 -4.01 16.03
C THR A 3 -35.24 -3.80 14.68
N GLY A 4 -35.55 -2.70 13.98
CA GLY A 4 -34.95 -2.36 12.69
C GLY A 4 -33.92 -1.25 12.81
N GLN A 5 -32.68 -1.49 12.38
CA GLN A 5 -31.75 -0.43 11.97
C GLN A 5 -32.00 -0.17 10.47
N PRO A 6 -31.88 1.08 9.97
CA PRO A 6 -31.89 1.32 8.53
C PRO A 6 -30.88 0.42 7.83
N SER A 7 -31.33 -0.34 6.84
CA SER A 7 -30.49 -1.21 6.04
C SER A 7 -30.10 -0.47 4.76
N VAL A 8 -28.81 -0.34 4.52
CA VAL A 8 -28.27 0.35 3.36
C VAL A 8 -27.37 -0.59 2.58
N SER A 9 -27.62 -0.71 1.29
CA SER A 9 -26.81 -1.47 0.34
C SER A 9 -26.13 -0.53 -0.66
N ILE A 10 -24.83 -0.74 -0.89
CA ILE A 10 -24.01 0.05 -1.82
C ILE A 10 -23.63 -0.83 -3.00
N PHE A 11 -24.11 -0.46 -4.19
CA PHE A 11 -23.80 -1.11 -5.45
C PHE A 11 -22.86 -0.22 -6.26
N LEU A 12 -21.74 -0.77 -6.72
CA LEU A 12 -20.78 -0.06 -7.56
C LEU A 12 -20.95 -0.52 -8.99
N ASP A 13 -20.83 0.41 -9.93
CA ASP A 13 -20.93 0.08 -11.35
C ASP A 13 -19.62 -0.57 -11.84
N GLN A 14 -18.49 -0.17 -11.23
CA GLN A 14 -17.18 -0.76 -11.48
C GLN A 14 -16.95 -2.02 -10.64
N ASN A 15 -16.09 -2.91 -11.14
CA ASN A 15 -15.55 -4.00 -10.32
C ASN A 15 -14.61 -3.43 -9.26
N GLU A 16 -14.88 -3.73 -7.99
CA GLU A 16 -14.15 -3.27 -6.80
C GLU A 16 -12.65 -3.52 -6.85
N SER A 17 -12.19 -4.50 -7.64
CA SER A 17 -10.79 -4.87 -7.80
C SER A 17 -10.04 -4.08 -8.88
N THR A 18 -10.72 -3.21 -9.62
CA THR A 18 -10.18 -2.54 -10.83
C THR A 18 -10.05 -1.03 -10.73
N ILE A 19 -10.42 -0.43 -9.61
CA ILE A 19 -10.41 1.02 -9.42
C ILE A 19 -8.96 1.51 -9.38
N LYS A 20 -8.59 2.41 -10.29
CA LYS A 20 -7.27 3.04 -10.33
C LYS A 20 -7.33 4.46 -9.78
N ALA A 21 -6.21 4.94 -9.26
CA ALA A 21 -6.07 6.36 -8.93
C ALA A 21 -6.29 7.22 -10.18
N GLY A 22 -7.13 8.26 -10.06
CA GLY A 22 -7.58 9.09 -11.18
C GLY A 22 -8.92 8.66 -11.79
N ASP A 23 -9.46 7.49 -11.44
CA ASP A 23 -10.76 7.04 -11.95
C ASP A 23 -11.92 7.77 -11.27
N THR A 24 -13.06 7.77 -11.95
CA THR A 24 -14.33 8.17 -11.35
C THR A 24 -15.08 6.91 -10.91
N ILE A 25 -15.39 6.82 -9.61
CA ILE A 25 -16.24 5.77 -9.05
C ILE A 25 -17.68 6.22 -9.17
N THR A 26 -18.56 5.32 -9.60
CA THR A 26 -20.00 5.56 -9.67
C THR A 26 -20.74 4.38 -9.08
N GLY A 27 -21.91 4.66 -8.53
CA GLY A 27 -22.72 3.60 -7.96
C GLY A 27 -24.08 4.08 -7.53
N THR A 28 -24.80 3.14 -6.94
CA THR A 28 -26.17 3.31 -6.48
C THR A 28 -26.29 2.85 -5.03
N LEU A 29 -26.95 3.68 -4.25
CA LEU A 29 -27.38 3.41 -2.89
C LEU A 29 -28.81 2.89 -2.90
N GLN A 30 -29.10 1.85 -2.11
CA GLN A 30 -30.46 1.44 -1.78
C GLN A 30 -30.64 1.46 -0.26
N LEU A 31 -31.57 2.29 0.22
CA LEU A 31 -31.95 2.37 1.62
C LEU A 31 -33.32 1.71 1.83
N LYS A 32 -33.41 0.88 2.87
CA LYS A 32 -34.65 0.29 3.38
C LYS A 32 -34.77 0.51 4.88
N TYR A 33 -35.91 1.02 5.34
CA TYR A 33 -36.19 1.21 6.76
C TYR A 33 -37.70 1.14 7.02
N ASN A 34 -38.08 0.93 8.28
CA ASN A 34 -39.48 0.94 8.68
C ASN A 34 -39.92 2.39 8.97
N SER A 35 -40.69 2.99 8.05
CA SER A 35 -41.19 4.37 8.17
C SER A 35 -42.15 4.60 9.32
N ASP A 36 -42.76 3.54 9.85
CA ASP A 36 -43.65 3.59 11.01
C ASP A 36 -42.87 3.74 12.32
N GLU A 37 -41.68 3.16 12.41
CA GLU A 37 -40.81 3.22 13.59
C GLU A 37 -39.85 4.42 13.57
N MET A 38 -39.40 4.83 12.38
CA MET A 38 -38.37 5.86 12.25
C MET A 38 -38.50 6.66 10.97
N GLU A 39 -37.87 7.83 10.97
CA GLU A 39 -37.72 8.70 9.81
C GLU A 39 -36.24 8.98 9.58
N VAL A 40 -35.76 8.68 8.37
CA VAL A 40 -34.44 9.11 7.92
C VAL A 40 -34.63 10.47 7.26
N THR A 41 -33.97 11.50 7.77
CA THR A 41 -34.15 12.89 7.31
C THR A 41 -33.02 13.36 6.39
N ASP A 42 -31.85 12.75 6.54
CA ASP A 42 -30.64 13.08 5.77
C ASP A 42 -29.84 11.82 5.51
N ILE A 43 -29.22 11.76 4.32
CA ILE A 43 -28.29 10.71 3.92
C ILE A 43 -27.12 11.40 3.26
N GLN A 44 -25.91 10.98 3.63
CA GLN A 44 -24.65 11.47 3.07
C GLN A 44 -23.80 10.27 2.69
N VAL A 45 -23.36 10.25 1.44
CA VAL A 45 -22.38 9.28 0.94
C VAL A 45 -21.04 9.98 0.88
N ASN A 46 -20.03 9.38 1.51
CA ASN A 46 -18.67 9.88 1.52
C ASN A 46 -17.71 8.82 0.99
N VAL A 47 -16.67 9.23 0.29
CA VAL A 47 -15.49 8.39 0.07
C VAL A 47 -14.38 8.88 0.99
N TYR A 48 -13.82 7.95 1.74
CA TYR A 48 -12.77 8.19 2.71
C TYR A 48 -11.56 7.31 2.41
N GLY A 49 -10.37 7.89 2.50
CA GLY A 49 -9.10 7.21 2.32
C GLY A 49 -8.13 7.59 3.41
N GLU A 50 -7.46 6.61 4.02
CA GLU A 50 -6.51 6.84 5.11
C GLU A 50 -5.29 5.94 4.94
N ALA A 51 -4.10 6.54 5.10
CA ALA A 51 -2.89 5.82 5.43
C ALA A 51 -2.69 5.86 6.94
N LYS A 52 -2.43 4.70 7.54
CA LYS A 52 -2.22 4.57 8.98
C LYS A 52 -0.99 3.75 9.28
N ALA A 53 -0.18 4.21 10.22
CA ALA A 53 1.00 3.55 10.75
C ALA A 53 0.87 3.46 12.27
N SER A 54 0.82 2.25 12.84
CA SER A 54 0.66 2.08 14.29
C SER A 54 1.26 0.78 14.83
N TRP A 55 1.96 0.89 15.97
CA TRP A 55 2.50 -0.24 16.72
C TRP A 55 2.80 0.15 18.17
N VAL A 56 3.00 -0.87 19.00
CA VAL A 56 3.55 -0.71 20.35
C VAL A 56 4.99 -1.20 20.35
N SER A 57 5.91 -0.36 20.83
CA SER A 57 7.32 -0.74 20.97
C SER A 57 7.48 -1.68 22.16
N LYS A 58 8.00 -2.89 21.91
CA LYS A 58 8.27 -3.88 22.96
C LYS A 58 9.41 -3.52 23.91
N ILE A 59 10.22 -2.51 23.56
CA ILE A 59 11.40 -2.10 24.36
C ILE A 59 11.03 -0.95 25.29
N SER A 60 10.23 -0.01 24.80
CA SER A 60 9.91 1.23 25.50
C SER A 60 8.46 1.32 25.97
N ASP A 61 7.61 0.34 25.64
CA ASP A 61 6.14 0.32 25.82
C ASP A 61 5.38 1.52 25.22
N LYS A 62 6.08 2.39 24.48
CA LYS A 62 5.52 3.52 23.75
C LYS A 62 4.58 3.05 22.65
N ILE A 63 3.46 3.76 22.53
CA ILE A 63 2.45 3.57 21.48
C ILE A 63 2.73 4.60 20.38
N PHE A 64 3.08 4.09 19.21
CA PHE A 64 3.22 4.88 18.00
C PHE A 64 1.93 4.77 17.19
N ASP A 65 1.38 5.91 16.83
CA ASP A 65 0.17 5.98 16.00
C ASP A 65 0.16 7.27 15.20
N SER A 66 0.11 7.14 13.89
CA SER A 66 -0.05 8.26 12.99
C SER A 66 -0.93 7.88 11.83
N SER A 67 -1.83 8.78 11.47
CA SER A 67 -2.65 8.65 10.29
C SER A 67 -2.56 9.89 9.43
N GLN A 68 -2.87 9.68 8.15
CA GLN A 68 -2.93 10.71 7.14
C GLN A 68 -4.15 10.46 6.29
N THR A 69 -5.07 11.43 6.28
CA THR A 69 -6.21 11.44 5.36
C THR A 69 -5.69 11.66 3.94
N LEU A 70 -6.07 10.76 3.04
CA LEU A 70 -5.70 10.76 1.63
C LEU A 70 -6.85 11.23 0.74
N ILE A 71 -8.08 10.88 1.13
CA ILE A 71 -9.32 11.29 0.47
C ILE A 71 -10.35 11.54 1.56
N ASP A 72 -11.08 12.64 1.44
CA ASP A 72 -12.28 12.91 2.23
C ASP A 72 -13.21 13.76 1.36
N GLN A 73 -14.14 13.09 0.67
CA GLN A 73 -15.09 13.73 -0.24
C GLN A 73 -16.50 13.29 0.13
N CYS A 74 -17.45 14.23 0.09
CA CYS A 74 -18.88 13.98 0.24
C CYS A 74 -19.56 14.20 -1.11
N ASP A 75 -20.49 13.32 -1.49
CA ASP A 75 -21.24 13.48 -2.74
C ASP A 75 -22.27 14.61 -2.56
N GLU A 76 -22.15 15.66 -3.37
CA GLU A 76 -23.04 16.83 -3.30
C GLU A 76 -24.49 16.49 -3.73
N ASN A 77 -24.69 15.37 -4.43
CA ASN A 77 -26.00 14.93 -4.91
C ASN A 77 -26.77 14.09 -3.88
N THR A 78 -26.26 13.93 -2.65
CA THR A 78 -27.02 13.27 -1.61
C THR A 78 -28.22 14.11 -1.18
N LYS A 79 -29.42 13.78 -1.68
CA LYS A 79 -30.68 14.45 -1.34
C LYS A 79 -31.29 13.88 -0.05
N CYS A 80 -32.03 14.71 0.68
CA CYS A 80 -32.90 14.28 1.77
C CYS A 80 -33.96 13.30 1.23
N PRO A 81 -34.09 12.08 1.77
CA PRO A 81 -35.15 11.17 1.37
C PRO A 81 -36.52 11.77 1.76
N HIS A 82 -37.28 12.25 0.77
CA HIS A 82 -38.69 12.57 1.00
C HIS A 82 -39.46 11.25 1.08
N SER A 83 -39.72 10.78 2.31
CA SER A 83 -40.74 9.78 2.68
C SER A 83 -40.94 8.58 1.74
N ALA A 84 -39.86 7.97 1.23
CA ALA A 84 -39.95 6.79 0.38
C ALA A 84 -39.39 5.57 1.14
N GLU A 85 -40.21 4.53 1.30
CA GLU A 85 -39.84 3.24 1.91
C GLU A 85 -38.68 2.55 1.14
N ASP A 86 -38.54 2.85 -0.16
CA ASP A 86 -37.44 2.44 -1.03
C ASP A 86 -36.77 3.69 -1.62
N TYR A 87 -35.72 4.19 -0.96
CA TYR A 87 -34.92 5.30 -1.47
C TYR A 87 -33.72 4.79 -2.26
N GLN A 88 -33.63 5.22 -3.52
CA GLN A 88 -32.49 4.94 -4.39
C GLN A 88 -31.83 6.25 -4.81
N ASN A 89 -30.51 6.35 -4.60
CA ASN A 89 -29.74 7.51 -5.05
C ASN A 89 -28.44 7.07 -5.70
N SER A 90 -28.05 7.73 -6.78
CA SER A 90 -26.76 7.52 -7.41
C SER A 90 -25.74 8.46 -6.80
N PHE A 91 -24.49 8.01 -6.70
CA PHE A 91 -23.37 8.81 -6.23
C PHE A 91 -22.21 8.70 -7.22
N HIS A 92 -21.32 9.69 -7.17
CA HIS A 92 -20.09 9.65 -7.95
C HIS A 92 -18.95 10.35 -7.23
N PHE A 93 -17.75 9.81 -7.34
CA PHE A 93 -16.54 10.37 -6.74
C PHE A 93 -15.39 10.37 -7.73
N HIS A 94 -14.63 11.46 -7.76
CA HIS A 94 -13.40 11.52 -8.53
C HIS A 94 -12.20 11.20 -7.63
N ILE A 95 -11.55 10.07 -7.87
CA ILE A 95 -10.38 9.64 -7.09
C ILE A 95 -9.16 10.45 -7.53
N PRO A 96 -8.45 11.14 -6.62
CA PRO A 96 -7.28 11.90 -7.01
C PRO A 96 -6.20 11.00 -7.63
N VAL A 97 -5.50 11.51 -8.65
CA VAL A 97 -4.50 10.76 -9.42
C VAL A 97 -3.28 10.36 -8.58
N ASP A 98 -2.99 11.12 -7.53
CA ASP A 98 -1.80 11.00 -6.71
C ASP A 98 -1.96 10.11 -5.47
N VAL A 99 -3.14 9.53 -5.25
CA VAL A 99 -3.35 8.66 -4.09
C VAL A 99 -2.55 7.37 -4.23
N PRO A 100 -1.92 6.89 -3.13
CA PRO A 100 -1.17 5.64 -3.16
C PRO A 100 -2.07 4.42 -3.36
N ALA A 101 -1.45 3.28 -3.68
CA ALA A 101 -2.17 2.02 -3.78
C ALA A 101 -2.61 1.51 -2.39
N SER A 102 -3.74 0.79 -2.34
CA SER A 102 -4.14 0.06 -1.14
C SER A 102 -3.09 -0.96 -0.72
N VAL A 103 -2.77 -1.01 0.57
CA VAL A 103 -1.79 -1.96 1.11
C VAL A 103 -2.15 -2.35 2.54
N GLU A 104 -1.91 -3.62 2.89
CA GLU A 104 -2.13 -4.17 4.21
C GLU A 104 -0.82 -4.72 4.78
N SER A 105 -0.49 -4.37 6.01
CA SER A 105 0.70 -4.88 6.70
C SER A 105 0.51 -4.85 8.22
N LYS A 106 1.39 -5.55 8.93
CA LYS A 106 1.35 -5.68 10.40
C LYS A 106 1.60 -4.37 11.16
N TYR A 107 2.19 -3.35 10.52
CA TYR A 107 2.52 -2.06 11.15
C TYR A 107 1.66 -0.90 10.64
N GLY A 108 0.72 -1.17 9.73
CA GLY A 108 -0.05 -0.11 9.09
C GLY A 108 -0.70 -0.56 7.79
N TYR A 109 -1.53 0.32 7.25
CA TYR A 109 -2.28 0.10 6.03
C TYR A 109 -2.51 1.39 5.25
N ILE A 110 -2.95 1.23 3.99
CA ILE A 110 -3.58 2.26 3.19
C ILE A 110 -4.93 1.69 2.75
N ARG A 111 -6.02 2.30 3.22
CA ARG A 111 -7.39 1.81 3.00
C ARG A 111 -8.28 2.91 2.45
N TYR A 112 -9.24 2.48 1.67
CA TYR A 112 -10.27 3.32 1.08
C TYR A 112 -11.63 2.67 1.30
N GLU A 113 -12.62 3.49 1.60
CA GLU A 113 -13.98 3.04 1.87
C GLU A 113 -15.01 4.09 1.44
N ILE A 114 -16.18 3.60 1.07
CA ILE A 114 -17.37 4.40 0.87
C ILE A 114 -18.24 4.24 2.11
N ASN A 115 -18.54 5.36 2.74
CA ASN A 115 -19.30 5.44 3.97
C ASN A 115 -20.64 6.10 3.71
N VAL A 116 -21.70 5.46 4.17
CA VAL A 116 -23.03 6.05 4.15
C VAL A 116 -23.41 6.36 5.58
N SER A 117 -23.71 7.62 5.82
CA SER A 117 -24.19 8.10 7.11
C SER A 117 -25.48 8.88 6.91
N GLY A 118 -26.26 9.06 7.96
CA GLY A 118 -27.47 9.86 7.88
C GLY A 118 -28.05 10.16 9.24
N THR A 119 -29.09 10.98 9.24
CA THR A 119 -29.77 11.39 10.48
C THR A 119 -31.09 10.65 10.58
N VAL A 120 -31.32 10.01 11.73
CA VAL A 120 -32.53 9.24 12.04
C VAL A 120 -33.26 9.90 13.20
N THR A 121 -34.58 9.99 13.08
CA THR A 121 -35.50 10.38 14.14
C THR A 121 -36.43 9.21 14.43
N VAL A 122 -36.46 8.72 15.68
CA VAL A 122 -37.32 7.58 16.07
C VAL A 122 -38.71 8.10 16.45
N LYS A 123 -39.75 7.53 15.84
CA LYS A 123 -41.15 7.87 16.10
C LYS A 123 -41.67 7.07 17.30
N GLN A 124 -41.37 7.56 18.50
CA GLN A 124 -41.78 7.00 19.80
C GLN A 124 -41.33 5.55 20.07
N VAL A 125 -40.98 5.28 21.33
CA VAL A 125 -40.74 3.92 21.82
C VAL A 125 -41.75 3.70 22.92
N ASP A 126 -42.66 2.73 22.75
CA ASP A 126 -43.50 2.25 23.85
C ASP A 126 -42.60 1.64 24.93
N GLY A 127 -42.33 2.41 25.97
CA GLY A 127 -41.58 2.01 27.16
C GLY A 127 -42.50 1.93 28.37
N CYS A 128 -42.39 0.85 29.14
CA CYS A 128 -43.17 0.57 30.35
C CYS A 128 -42.96 1.55 31.53
N PHE A 129 -42.30 2.69 31.33
CA PHE A 129 -42.13 3.74 32.31
C PHE A 129 -42.70 5.04 31.74
N ALA A 130 -43.61 5.66 32.50
CA ALA A 130 -44.31 6.87 32.12
C ALA A 130 -43.32 7.98 31.69
N GLY A 131 -43.31 8.26 30.38
CA GLY A 131 -42.53 9.32 29.76
C GLY A 131 -41.96 8.86 28.42
N ALA A 132 -42.70 9.10 27.34
CA ALA A 132 -42.17 8.96 25.99
C ALA A 132 -40.96 9.91 25.84
N VAL A 133 -39.75 9.38 25.89
CA VAL A 133 -38.54 10.16 25.58
C VAL A 133 -38.45 10.21 24.06
N ALA A 134 -38.83 11.35 23.48
CA ALA A 134 -38.48 11.63 22.09
C ALA A 134 -36.95 11.67 22.01
N VAL A 135 -36.35 10.63 21.44
CA VAL A 135 -34.92 10.61 21.15
C VAL A 135 -34.73 11.58 19.99
N GLY A 136 -34.03 12.68 20.25
CA GLY A 136 -33.73 13.70 19.24
C GLY A 136 -32.98 13.11 18.02
N PRO A 137 -32.83 13.90 16.95
CA PRO A 137 -32.18 13.43 15.72
C PRO A 137 -30.78 12.88 16.02
N MET A 138 -30.53 11.64 15.61
CA MET A 138 -29.26 10.95 15.84
C MET A 138 -28.57 10.69 14.49
N ARG A 139 -27.31 11.13 14.39
CA ARG A 139 -26.47 10.79 13.22
C ARG A 139 -25.87 9.40 13.40
N MET A 140 -26.02 8.57 12.38
CA MET A 140 -25.58 7.19 12.40
C MET A 140 -24.83 6.83 11.12
N LYS A 141 -23.86 5.91 11.22
CA LYS A 141 -23.26 5.24 10.07
C LYS A 141 -24.19 4.07 9.69
N PHE A 142 -24.70 4.07 8.48
CA PHE A 142 -25.62 3.04 7.98
C PHE A 142 -24.87 1.90 7.29
N ALA A 143 -23.85 2.22 6.49
CA ALA A 143 -23.08 1.25 5.76
C ALA A 143 -21.63 1.71 5.54
N GLU A 144 -20.76 0.72 5.35
CA GLU A 144 -19.37 0.86 4.93
C GLU A 144 -19.12 -0.12 3.81
N LYS A 145 -18.45 0.32 2.75
CA LYS A 145 -17.98 -0.56 1.68
C LYS A 145 -16.52 -0.28 1.37
N LYS A 146 -15.67 -1.26 1.63
CA LYS A 146 -14.24 -1.17 1.34
C LYS A 146 -13.99 -1.26 -0.16
N ILE A 147 -13.07 -0.45 -0.65
CA ILE A 147 -12.66 -0.44 -2.05
C ILE A 147 -11.14 -0.58 -2.14
N THR A 148 -10.65 -1.23 -3.19
CA THR A 148 -9.22 -1.37 -3.44
C THR A 148 -8.82 -0.41 -4.54
N ILE A 149 -7.85 0.47 -4.26
CA ILE A 149 -7.32 1.41 -5.24
C ILE A 149 -5.94 0.94 -5.71
N LEU A 150 -5.80 0.81 -7.02
CA LEU A 150 -4.53 0.61 -7.68
C LEU A 150 -3.85 1.96 -7.90
N GLY A 151 -2.69 2.16 -7.27
CA GLY A 151 -1.92 3.38 -7.42
C GLY A 151 -1.52 3.63 -8.87
N ARG A 152 -1.46 4.91 -9.26
CA ARG A 152 -1.07 5.33 -10.61
C ARG A 152 0.15 6.23 -10.55
N VAL A 153 1.31 5.68 -10.90
CA VAL A 153 2.56 6.44 -10.95
C VAL A 153 3.17 6.28 -12.33
N SER A 154 3.23 7.38 -13.09
CA SER A 154 3.85 7.39 -14.41
C SER A 154 5.38 7.47 -14.29
N LYS A 155 6.06 6.94 -15.32
CA LYS A 155 7.51 7.11 -15.48
C LYS A 155 7.91 8.60 -15.52
N SER A 156 7.09 9.45 -16.16
CA SER A 156 7.34 10.88 -16.23
C SER A 156 7.36 11.56 -14.85
N ASN A 157 6.48 11.16 -13.93
CA ASN A 157 6.46 11.69 -12.57
C ASN A 157 7.74 11.28 -11.83
N LEU A 158 8.18 10.03 -11.99
CA LEU A 158 9.40 9.55 -11.36
C LEU A 158 10.65 10.23 -11.92
N CYS A 159 10.68 10.58 -13.20
CA CYS A 159 11.79 11.33 -13.81
C CYS A 159 11.99 12.74 -13.23
N THR A 160 11.03 13.30 -12.48
CA THR A 160 11.21 14.60 -11.81
C THR A 160 11.95 14.48 -10.47
N LEU A 161 12.17 13.25 -9.97
CA LEU A 161 12.94 13.01 -8.75
C LEU A 161 14.45 13.14 -9.01
N PRO A 162 15.27 13.41 -7.98
CA PRO A 162 16.71 13.37 -8.10
C PRO A 162 17.19 12.02 -8.67
N PRO A 163 18.13 12.02 -9.62
CA PRO A 163 18.62 10.78 -10.22
C PRO A 163 19.28 9.89 -9.18
N LEU A 164 19.07 8.58 -9.30
CA LEU A 164 19.72 7.56 -8.49
C LEU A 164 20.82 6.86 -9.27
N PHE A 165 21.73 6.21 -8.53
CA PHE A 165 22.76 5.37 -9.12
C PHE A 165 22.12 4.20 -9.88
N SER A 166 22.66 3.92 -11.05
CA SER A 166 22.33 2.77 -11.89
C SER A 166 23.41 1.68 -11.86
N GLU A 167 24.44 1.89 -11.04
CA GLU A 167 25.57 0.98 -10.89
C GLU A 167 26.03 1.00 -9.44
N THR A 168 26.42 -0.17 -8.94
CA THR A 168 27.07 -0.33 -7.65
C THR A 168 28.06 -1.49 -7.71
N GLU A 169 29.16 -1.35 -7.00
CA GLU A 169 30.18 -2.39 -6.86
C GLU A 169 30.65 -2.48 -5.41
N ASP A 170 31.09 -3.67 -5.03
CA ASP A 170 31.73 -3.90 -3.74
C ASP A 170 32.79 -5.00 -3.86
N VAL A 171 33.78 -4.95 -2.98
CA VAL A 171 34.86 -5.94 -2.90
C VAL A 171 34.95 -6.42 -1.46
N PHE A 172 34.85 -7.73 -1.26
CA PHE A 172 35.01 -8.33 0.04
C PHE A 172 36.09 -9.39 0.04
N GLU A 173 36.70 -9.59 1.21
CA GLU A 173 37.71 -10.61 1.42
C GLU A 173 37.07 -11.92 1.91
N GLU A 174 37.45 -13.03 1.28
CA GLU A 174 37.16 -14.37 1.77
C GLU A 174 38.37 -14.86 2.57
N LEU A 175 38.25 -14.85 3.91
CA LEU A 175 39.34 -15.25 4.79
C LEU A 175 39.52 -16.77 4.78
N VAL A 176 40.71 -17.23 4.40
CA VAL A 176 41.17 -18.61 4.56
C VAL A 176 42.48 -18.61 5.34
N CYS A 177 42.53 -19.36 6.44
CA CYS A 177 43.57 -19.32 7.48
C CYS A 177 45.03 -19.54 7.00
N CYS A 178 45.28 -19.95 5.75
CA CYS A 178 46.62 -20.38 5.30
C CYS A 178 47.01 -19.98 3.87
N PHE A 179 46.22 -19.19 3.13
CA PHE A 179 46.53 -18.80 1.75
C PHE A 179 46.33 -17.28 1.57
N GLY A 180 47.11 -16.68 0.66
CA GLY A 180 47.17 -15.23 0.42
C GLY A 180 45.81 -14.55 0.17
N GLN A 181 45.82 -13.22 0.06
CA GLN A 181 44.63 -12.39 -0.11
C GLN A 181 43.66 -12.98 -1.15
N SER A 182 42.47 -13.32 -0.69
CA SER A 182 41.41 -13.94 -1.48
C SER A 182 40.22 -12.98 -1.45
N SER A 183 39.81 -12.49 -2.61
CA SER A 183 38.79 -11.46 -2.72
C SER A 183 37.75 -11.81 -3.77
N VAL A 184 36.57 -11.27 -3.57
CA VAL A 184 35.45 -11.37 -4.50
C VAL A 184 34.98 -9.96 -4.78
N LYS A 185 34.92 -9.60 -6.06
CA LYS A 185 34.38 -8.32 -6.53
C LYS A 185 33.01 -8.56 -7.15
N MET A 186 31.99 -7.85 -6.69
CA MET A 186 30.64 -7.86 -7.23
C MET A 186 30.34 -6.52 -7.90
N LEU A 187 29.62 -6.57 -9.02
CA LEU A 187 29.14 -5.41 -9.75
C LEU A 187 27.71 -5.68 -10.24
N LEU A 188 26.85 -4.71 -10.01
CA LEU A 188 25.45 -4.71 -10.41
C LEU A 188 25.17 -3.42 -11.18
N GLN A 189 24.72 -3.56 -12.42
CA GLN A 189 24.39 -2.45 -13.32
C GLN A 189 22.99 -2.63 -13.90
N ILE A 190 22.24 -1.53 -13.97
CA ILE A 190 20.90 -1.46 -14.56
C ILE A 190 20.85 -0.33 -15.59
N PRO A 191 19.99 -0.43 -16.62
CA PRO A 191 19.85 0.62 -17.63
C PRO A 191 19.21 1.89 -17.05
N THR A 192 18.37 1.74 -16.03
CA THR A 192 17.62 2.84 -15.40
C THR A 192 17.16 2.41 -14.01
N TRP A 193 17.17 3.34 -13.06
CA TRP A 193 16.62 3.18 -11.71
C TRP A 193 15.08 3.27 -11.67
N ILE A 194 14.45 3.68 -12.78
CA ILE A 194 12.99 3.63 -12.98
C ILE A 194 12.63 2.44 -13.86
N MET A 195 11.82 1.53 -13.34
CA MET A 195 11.29 0.35 -14.05
C MET A 195 9.75 0.42 -14.09
N THR A 196 9.11 -0.34 -14.99
CA THR A 196 7.64 -0.41 -15.07
C THR A 196 7.16 -1.80 -14.66
N ALA A 197 6.03 -1.87 -13.97
CA ALA A 197 5.34 -3.13 -13.72
C ALA A 197 5.10 -3.91 -15.02
N GLY A 198 5.43 -5.20 -15.05
CA GLY A 198 5.23 -6.05 -16.22
C GLY A 198 6.28 -5.94 -17.33
N ASP A 199 7.34 -5.16 -17.14
CA ASP A 199 8.45 -5.05 -18.09
C ASP A 199 9.51 -6.14 -17.87
N GLU A 200 10.29 -6.40 -18.92
CA GLU A 200 11.52 -7.18 -18.86
C GLU A 200 12.71 -6.21 -18.85
N VAL A 201 13.56 -6.30 -17.83
CA VAL A 201 14.68 -5.37 -17.64
C VAL A 201 16.01 -6.12 -17.75
N PRO A 202 16.90 -5.78 -18.69
CA PRO A 202 18.23 -6.35 -18.74
C PRO A 202 19.07 -5.79 -17.60
N VAL A 203 19.59 -6.66 -16.74
CA VAL A 203 20.45 -6.31 -15.60
C VAL A 203 21.81 -6.92 -15.85
N HIS A 204 22.84 -6.09 -15.88
CA HIS A 204 24.20 -6.57 -16.04
C HIS A 204 24.79 -6.93 -14.67
N VAL A 205 25.26 -8.17 -14.55
CA VAL A 205 25.77 -8.74 -13.32
C VAL A 205 27.16 -9.27 -13.59
N ARG A 206 28.13 -8.79 -12.80
CA ARG A 206 29.50 -9.29 -12.84
C ARG A 206 29.98 -9.69 -11.44
N LEU A 207 30.63 -10.83 -11.36
CA LEU A 207 31.29 -11.33 -10.17
C LEU A 207 32.66 -11.86 -10.55
N ALA A 208 33.72 -11.30 -9.98
CA ALA A 208 35.08 -11.82 -10.13
C ALA A 208 35.47 -12.55 -8.85
N ASN A 209 35.51 -13.89 -8.90
CA ASN A 209 35.90 -14.72 -7.78
C ASN A 209 37.41 -14.99 -7.82
N SER A 210 38.21 -14.24 -7.05
CA SER A 210 39.65 -14.52 -6.89
C SER A 210 39.95 -15.38 -5.66
N SER A 211 38.91 -16.01 -5.09
CA SER A 211 39.03 -16.87 -3.92
C SER A 211 39.26 -18.33 -4.32
N ASN A 212 39.73 -19.12 -3.35
CA ASN A 212 39.88 -20.58 -3.50
C ASN A 212 38.58 -21.36 -3.22
N ARG A 213 37.43 -20.67 -3.11
CA ARG A 213 36.13 -21.28 -2.76
C ARG A 213 35.15 -21.18 -3.92
N GLN A 214 34.34 -22.23 -4.06
CA GLN A 214 33.16 -22.16 -4.89
C GLN A 214 32.09 -21.32 -4.16
N LEU A 215 31.60 -20.29 -4.82
CA LEU A 215 30.55 -19.42 -4.30
C LEU A 215 29.19 -19.98 -4.70
N LYS A 216 28.26 -20.02 -3.73
CA LYS A 216 26.94 -20.63 -3.91
C LYS A 216 25.83 -19.66 -3.56
N TRP A 217 24.60 -20.03 -3.88
CA TRP A 217 23.40 -19.23 -3.59
C TRP A 217 23.48 -17.83 -4.19
N PHE A 218 23.96 -17.77 -5.44
CA PHE A 218 24.03 -16.54 -6.20
C PHE A 218 22.64 -16.16 -6.71
N SER A 219 22.17 -14.96 -6.42
CA SER A 219 20.82 -14.54 -6.81
C SER A 219 20.69 -13.05 -7.01
N LEU A 220 19.82 -12.69 -7.95
CA LEU A 220 19.32 -11.34 -8.16
C LEU A 220 17.89 -11.26 -7.59
N LEU A 221 17.64 -10.28 -6.73
CA LEU A 221 16.41 -10.18 -5.94
C LEU A 221 15.82 -8.77 -6.05
N LEU A 222 14.61 -8.65 -6.59
CA LEU A 222 13.83 -7.42 -6.45
C LEU A 222 13.03 -7.50 -5.15
N ILE A 223 13.29 -6.58 -4.23
CA ILE A 223 12.66 -6.55 -2.90
C ILE A 223 11.75 -5.33 -2.81
N GLN A 224 10.48 -5.57 -2.46
CA GLN A 224 9.54 -4.55 -2.04
C GLN A 224 9.74 -4.25 -0.55
N GLU A 225 9.90 -2.98 -0.20
CA GLU A 225 9.97 -2.50 1.16
C GLU A 225 8.78 -1.59 1.45
N LEU A 226 7.98 -1.94 2.47
CA LEU A 226 7.00 -1.02 3.05
C LEU A 226 7.65 -0.31 4.22
N HIS A 227 7.68 1.01 4.16
CA HIS A 227 8.23 1.90 5.19
C HIS A 227 7.08 2.58 5.92
N PHE A 228 7.08 2.48 7.24
CA PHE A 228 6.06 3.06 8.13
C PHE A 228 6.71 4.11 9.01
N SER A 229 6.05 5.26 9.16
CA SER A 229 6.49 6.36 10.00
C SER A 229 5.37 6.77 10.94
N ALA A 230 5.62 6.75 12.25
CA ALA A 230 4.63 7.14 13.24
C ALA A 230 5.26 7.93 14.39
N GLN A 231 4.51 8.89 14.92
CA GLN A 231 4.80 9.63 16.14
C GLN A 231 4.21 8.91 17.36
N SER A 232 4.89 9.05 18.50
CA SER A 232 4.38 8.59 19.78
C SER A 232 3.14 9.39 20.17
N ARG A 233 2.12 8.71 20.70
CA ARG A 233 0.88 9.38 21.14
C ARG A 233 1.06 10.34 22.31
N TYR A 234 2.07 10.10 23.14
CA TYR A 234 2.23 10.79 24.43
C TYR A 234 3.52 11.61 24.52
N GLU A 235 4.41 11.49 23.55
CA GLU A 235 5.74 12.12 23.58
C GLU A 235 6.13 12.65 22.20
N ALA A 236 7.00 13.65 22.16
CA ALA A 236 7.56 14.20 20.92
C ALA A 236 8.68 13.31 20.35
N VAL A 237 8.39 12.02 20.14
CA VAL A 237 9.33 11.02 19.59
C VAL A 237 8.68 10.33 18.40
N ALA A 238 9.43 10.15 17.31
CA ALA A 238 8.99 9.37 16.16
C ALA A 238 9.77 8.04 16.06
N ASP A 239 9.12 7.01 15.53
CA ASP A 239 9.73 5.73 15.21
C ASP A 239 9.40 5.34 13.76
N ARG A 240 10.24 4.48 13.18
CA ARG A 240 10.07 3.96 11.84
C ARG A 240 10.17 2.44 11.84
N ARG A 241 9.28 1.80 11.09
CA ARG A 241 9.29 0.36 10.87
C ARG A 241 9.37 0.06 9.38
N GLN A 242 9.90 -1.12 9.08
CA GLN A 242 9.99 -1.61 7.73
C GLN A 242 9.54 -3.08 7.68
N THR A 243 8.88 -3.44 6.58
CA THR A 243 8.70 -4.84 6.19
C THR A 243 9.19 -5.02 4.77
N SER A 244 9.84 -6.15 4.49
CA SER A 244 10.38 -6.45 3.17
C SER A 244 9.83 -7.77 2.66
N CYS A 245 9.59 -7.86 1.35
CA CYS A 245 9.18 -9.07 0.66
C CYS A 245 9.93 -9.18 -0.67
N SER A 246 10.42 -10.38 -1.02
CA SER A 246 10.96 -10.63 -2.36
C SER A 246 9.80 -10.75 -3.34
N VAL A 247 9.78 -9.90 -4.36
CA VAL A 247 8.75 -9.88 -5.40
C VAL A 247 9.22 -10.53 -6.70
N CYS A 248 10.53 -10.60 -6.91
CA CYS A 248 11.14 -11.35 -8.00
C CYS A 248 12.51 -11.88 -7.57
N THR A 249 12.79 -13.13 -7.92
CA THR A 249 14.07 -13.80 -7.61
C THR A 249 14.56 -14.52 -8.86
N VAL A 250 15.79 -14.23 -9.28
CA VAL A 250 16.50 -14.97 -10.33
C VAL A 250 17.69 -15.64 -9.68
N ASN A 251 17.70 -16.98 -9.69
CA ASN A 251 18.85 -17.75 -9.23
C ASN A 251 19.90 -17.81 -10.34
N LEU A 252 21.13 -17.47 -9.99
CA LEU A 252 22.29 -17.47 -10.86
C LEU A 252 23.13 -18.72 -10.57
N PRO A 253 23.95 -19.19 -11.52
CA PRO A 253 24.78 -20.37 -11.30
C PRO A 253 25.81 -20.14 -10.20
N ASP A 254 26.25 -21.24 -9.57
CA ASP A 254 27.40 -21.24 -8.67
C ASP A 254 28.66 -20.81 -9.44
N VAL A 255 29.55 -20.08 -8.76
CA VAL A 255 30.79 -19.55 -9.38
C VAL A 255 31.98 -20.32 -8.83
N ALA A 256 32.73 -21.00 -9.71
CA ALA A 256 33.89 -21.78 -9.31
C ALA A 256 35.04 -20.88 -8.82
N PRO A 257 36.01 -21.44 -8.05
CA PRO A 257 37.23 -20.71 -7.69
C PRO A 257 37.94 -20.15 -8.90
N HIS A 258 38.41 -18.90 -8.83
CA HIS A 258 39.17 -18.23 -9.89
C HIS A 258 38.44 -18.05 -11.23
N GLU A 259 37.13 -18.29 -11.27
CA GLU A 259 36.29 -18.06 -12.45
C GLU A 259 35.45 -16.78 -12.31
N PRO A 260 35.30 -15.99 -13.39
CA PRO A 260 34.38 -14.88 -13.41
C PRO A 260 32.97 -15.34 -13.79
N PHE A 261 31.98 -14.58 -13.35
CA PHE A 261 30.64 -14.54 -13.91
C PHE A 261 30.41 -13.14 -14.48
N ASP A 262 29.96 -13.03 -15.73
CA ASP A 262 29.80 -11.75 -16.40
C ASP A 262 28.71 -11.87 -17.48
N GLU A 263 27.46 -11.56 -17.10
CA GLU A 263 26.29 -11.85 -17.93
C GLU A 263 25.23 -10.74 -17.86
N ASN A 264 24.35 -10.71 -18.86
CA ASN A 264 23.14 -9.91 -18.85
C ASN A 264 21.94 -10.79 -18.49
N ILE A 265 21.32 -10.49 -17.35
CA ILE A 265 20.20 -11.24 -16.78
C ILE A 265 18.91 -10.50 -17.07
N ILE A 266 17.93 -11.18 -17.66
CA ILE A 266 16.60 -10.60 -17.85
C ILE A 266 15.80 -10.72 -16.55
N LEU A 267 15.49 -9.59 -15.93
CA LEU A 267 14.65 -9.48 -14.76
C LEU A 267 13.20 -9.21 -15.19
N ASN A 268 12.31 -10.19 -14.97
CA ASN A 268 10.89 -10.05 -15.26
C ASN A 268 10.17 -9.38 -14.09
N ILE A 269 9.65 -8.17 -14.29
CA ILE A 269 8.91 -7.44 -13.26
C ILE A 269 7.45 -7.93 -13.27
N PRO A 270 6.88 -8.38 -12.12
CA PRO A 270 5.48 -8.81 -12.08
C PRO A 270 4.52 -7.69 -12.51
N ALA A 271 3.47 -8.02 -13.28
CA ALA A 271 2.51 -7.04 -13.78
C ALA A 271 1.57 -6.48 -12.70
N ASN A 272 1.35 -7.23 -11.62
CA ASN A 272 0.45 -6.89 -10.51
C ASN A 272 1.19 -6.29 -9.30
N ILE A 273 2.46 -5.90 -9.47
CA ILE A 273 3.25 -5.28 -8.41
C ILE A 273 2.75 -3.86 -8.10
N LEU A 274 2.85 -3.45 -6.83
CA LEU A 274 2.47 -2.10 -6.44
C LEU A 274 3.47 -1.09 -7.01
N PRO A 275 3.03 0.05 -7.56
CA PRO A 275 3.97 1.11 -7.91
C PRO A 275 4.64 1.69 -6.65
N SER A 276 5.78 2.33 -6.83
CA SER A 276 6.42 3.09 -5.77
C SER A 276 5.56 4.25 -5.32
N THR A 277 5.56 4.54 -4.02
CA THR A 277 4.89 5.73 -3.49
C THR A 277 5.66 6.98 -3.92
N PHE A 278 5.02 7.83 -4.73
CA PHE A 278 5.63 9.06 -5.25
C PHE A 278 5.58 10.22 -4.24
N ARG A 279 4.44 10.44 -3.59
CA ARG A 279 4.25 11.51 -2.59
C ARG A 279 4.57 11.02 -1.18
N PRO A 280 5.20 11.85 -0.33
CA PRO A 280 5.44 11.48 1.07
C PRO A 280 4.15 11.06 1.78
N CYS A 281 4.20 9.89 2.42
CA CYS A 281 3.08 9.31 3.14
C CYS A 281 3.57 8.58 4.40
N VAL A 282 2.72 8.44 5.42
CA VAL A 282 3.05 7.65 6.62
C VAL A 282 3.31 6.17 6.33
N VAL A 283 2.80 5.67 5.19
CA VAL A 283 3.12 4.36 4.62
C VAL A 283 3.67 4.56 3.20
N MET A 284 4.90 4.12 2.94
CA MET A 284 5.54 4.22 1.62
C MET A 284 5.96 2.87 1.08
N VAL A 285 5.70 2.64 -0.21
CA VAL A 285 6.20 1.50 -0.98
C VAL A 285 7.49 1.90 -1.70
N LYS A 286 8.59 1.22 -1.42
CA LYS A 286 9.92 1.41 -2.03
C LYS A 286 10.47 0.09 -2.55
N TYR A 287 11.43 0.15 -3.47
CA TYR A 287 12.07 -1.05 -4.01
C TYR A 287 13.59 -0.95 -3.98
N LYS A 288 14.21 -2.13 -3.88
CA LYS A 288 15.65 -2.31 -4.04
C LYS A 288 15.91 -3.56 -4.87
N LEU A 289 16.87 -3.46 -5.77
CA LEU A 289 17.42 -4.60 -6.49
C LEU A 289 18.70 -5.04 -5.78
N PHE A 290 18.72 -6.26 -5.28
CA PHE A 290 19.85 -6.85 -4.58
C PHE A 290 20.55 -7.88 -5.47
N LEU A 291 21.87 -7.86 -5.46
CA LEU A 291 22.70 -8.98 -5.87
C LEU A 291 23.27 -9.63 -4.61
N ARG A 292 22.93 -10.89 -4.38
CA ARG A 292 23.31 -11.65 -3.17
C ARG A 292 24.11 -12.88 -3.56
N ILE A 293 25.23 -13.10 -2.88
CA ILE A 293 26.04 -14.31 -2.97
C ILE A 293 26.38 -14.80 -1.57
N ARG A 294 26.63 -16.09 -1.42
CA ARG A 294 27.17 -16.65 -0.19
C ARG A 294 28.56 -17.25 -0.41
N GLY A 295 29.52 -16.65 0.27
CA GLY A 295 30.82 -17.24 0.55
C GLY A 295 30.83 -17.82 1.97
N SER A 296 31.75 -17.34 2.80
CA SER A 296 31.79 -17.62 4.24
C SER A 296 30.55 -17.08 4.97
N VAL A 297 30.13 -15.87 4.60
CA VAL A 297 28.89 -15.21 5.00
C VAL A 297 28.11 -14.76 3.76
N PHE A 298 26.91 -14.22 3.96
CA PHE A 298 26.17 -13.58 2.87
C PHE A 298 26.75 -12.19 2.60
N HIS A 299 27.02 -11.92 1.33
CA HIS A 299 27.43 -10.61 0.83
C HIS A 299 26.39 -10.10 -0.16
N GLU A 300 26.08 -8.81 -0.05
CA GLU A 300 24.97 -8.18 -0.76
C GLU A 300 25.35 -6.77 -1.19
N ILE A 301 25.11 -6.46 -2.46
CA ILE A 301 25.09 -5.08 -2.97
C ILE A 301 23.68 -4.77 -3.46
N CYS A 302 23.29 -3.50 -3.41
CA CYS A 302 21.93 -3.12 -3.83
C CYS A 302 21.85 -1.75 -4.51
N LEU A 303 20.85 -1.63 -5.38
CA LEU A 303 20.46 -0.39 -6.03
C LEU A 303 19.02 -0.01 -5.64
N PRO A 304 18.75 1.27 -5.31
CA PRO A 304 17.39 1.74 -5.12
C PRO A 304 16.63 1.80 -6.45
N ILE A 305 15.38 1.31 -6.46
CA ILE A 305 14.51 1.25 -7.64
C ILE A 305 13.22 1.99 -7.36
N TYR A 306 12.73 2.71 -8.38
CA TYR A 306 11.35 3.18 -8.43
C TYR A 306 10.55 2.41 -9.48
N LEU A 307 9.36 1.94 -9.09
CA LEU A 307 8.43 1.26 -9.98
C LEU A 307 7.29 2.18 -10.41
N ALA A 308 7.12 2.31 -11.72
CA ALA A 308 5.97 2.93 -12.36
C ALA A 308 4.86 1.90 -12.58
N SER A 309 3.60 2.36 -12.57
CA SER A 309 2.44 1.57 -12.97
C SER A 309 2.46 1.35 -14.49
N LYS A 310 1.97 0.18 -14.93
CA LYS A 310 1.62 -0.05 -16.34
C LYS A 310 0.30 0.69 -16.62
N ILE A 311 0.38 1.83 -17.32
CA ILE A 311 -0.78 2.69 -17.62
C ILE A 311 -1.56 2.10 -18.79
#